data_AF-A0A166UPI8-F1
#
_entry.id   AF-A0A166UPI8-F1
#
_cell.length_a   1.000
_cell.length_b   1.000
_cell.length_c   1.000
_cell.angle_alpha   90.00
_cell.angle_beta   90.00
_cell.angle_gamma   90.00
#
_symmetry.space_group_name_H-M   'P 1'
#
loop_
_entity.id
_entity.type
_entity.pdbx_description
1 polymer ?
#
loop_
_entity_poly.entity_id
_entity_poly.type
_entity_poly.pdbx_seq_one_letter_code
_entity_poly.pdbx_strand_id
1 'polypeptide(L)'
;MAKQYEASSIHSRGWYLQLLQLPATWQIPRGLNNTARIVLLVHVTGSSGNDSWGVSSYKLLPPKGYAIAWVNLPGNALGDSQISTEYVAYNIEQLRGTAPWARSQS
;
A
#
# COMPACT_ATOMS: atom_id res chain seq x y z
N MET A 1 -22.49 -1.72 24.50
CA MET A 1 -22.12 -2.96 23.78
C MET A 1 -21.39 -2.57 22.50
N ALA A 2 -20.06 -2.65 22.52
CA ALA A 2 -19.24 -2.38 21.34
C ALA A 2 -19.34 -3.57 20.40
N LYS A 3 -19.80 -3.34 19.16
CA LYS A 3 -19.66 -4.32 18.08
C LYS A 3 -18.17 -4.42 17.78
N GLN A 4 -17.54 -5.51 18.21
CA GLN A 4 -16.29 -5.98 17.63
C GLN A 4 -16.52 -6.05 16.12
N TYR A 5 -15.90 -5.15 15.37
CA TYR A 5 -15.71 -5.36 13.94
C TYR A 5 -14.90 -6.65 13.85
N GLU A 6 -15.58 -7.72 13.45
CA GLU A 6 -14.92 -8.96 13.05
C GLU A 6 -13.77 -8.58 12.14
N ALA A 7 -12.56 -8.96 12.55
CA ALA A 7 -11.36 -8.91 11.75
C ALA A 7 -11.68 -9.61 10.42
N SER A 8 -12.05 -8.83 9.41
CA SER A 8 -12.74 -9.35 8.25
C SER A 8 -11.78 -10.16 7.38
N SER A 9 -11.98 -11.47 7.44
CA SER A 9 -11.75 -12.47 6.39
C SER A 9 -10.33 -12.76 5.89
N ILE A 10 -9.26 -12.30 6.55
CA ILE A 10 -7.88 -12.71 6.18
C ILE A 10 -7.41 -13.94 6.99
N HIS A 11 -8.05 -14.24 8.12
CA HIS A 11 -7.59 -15.30 9.04
C HIS A 11 -7.95 -16.74 8.61
N SER A 12 -8.76 -16.96 7.57
CA SER A 12 -9.34 -18.28 7.25
C SER A 12 -8.71 -19.04 6.06
N ARG A 13 -7.63 -18.53 5.46
CA ARG A 13 -6.94 -19.23 4.35
C ARG A 13 -5.43 -19.17 4.50
N GLY A 14 -4.88 -20.01 5.40
CA GLY A 14 -3.47 -20.44 5.46
C GLY A 14 -2.44 -19.62 4.68
N TRP A 15 -2.29 -18.34 5.03
CA TRP A 15 -1.22 -17.51 4.49
C TRP A 15 0.07 -17.95 5.17
N TYR A 16 1.14 -18.13 4.40
CA TYR A 16 2.45 -18.52 4.91
C TYR A 16 2.83 -17.57 6.06
N LEU A 17 3.44 -18.13 7.11
CA LEU A 17 3.80 -17.48 8.38
C LEU A 17 4.80 -16.31 8.27
N GLN A 18 5.00 -15.73 7.07
CA GLN A 18 5.90 -14.59 6.79
C GLN A 18 5.24 -13.21 6.79
N LEU A 19 3.91 -13.10 6.79
CA LEU A 19 3.20 -11.80 6.76
C LEU A 19 3.48 -10.90 7.98
N LEU A 20 3.90 -11.45 9.11
CA LEU A 20 4.23 -10.70 10.33
C LEU A 20 5.61 -9.99 10.28
N GLN A 21 6.38 -10.15 9.21
CA GLN A 21 7.74 -9.59 9.10
C GLN A 21 7.98 -8.80 7.82
N LEU A 22 6.97 -8.60 6.97
CA LEU A 22 7.16 -7.81 5.75
C LEU A 22 7.36 -6.34 6.13
N PRO A 23 8.48 -5.69 5.75
CA PRO A 23 8.65 -4.28 6.00
C PRO A 23 7.63 -3.48 5.19
N ALA A 24 7.17 -2.36 5.74
CA ALA A 24 6.51 -1.36 4.91
C ALA A 24 7.53 -0.84 3.88
N THR A 25 7.30 -1.12 2.60
CA THR A 25 8.16 -0.69 1.49
C THR A 25 7.51 0.38 0.63
N TRP A 26 6.38 0.94 1.08
CA TRP A 26 5.71 2.03 0.43
C TRP A 26 6.39 3.38 0.71
N GLN A 27 6.33 4.28 -0.27
CA GLN A 27 6.83 5.65 -0.15
C GLN A 27 5.75 6.62 -0.63
N ILE A 28 5.61 7.76 0.06
CA ILE A 28 4.75 8.87 -0.33
C ILE A 28 5.64 10.10 -0.54
N PRO A 29 6.19 10.31 -1.75
CA PRO A 29 7.23 11.32 -1.97
C PRO A 29 6.84 12.75 -1.61
N ARG A 30 5.54 13.07 -1.73
CA ARG A 30 4.98 14.40 -1.44
C ARG A 30 4.30 14.48 -0.07
N GLY A 31 4.34 13.41 0.73
CA GLY A 31 3.60 13.30 1.98
C GLY A 31 2.08 13.25 1.80
N LEU A 32 1.36 13.26 2.92
CA LEU A 32 -0.11 13.07 2.99
C LEU A 32 -0.93 14.38 2.94
N ASN A 33 -0.30 15.51 2.57
CA ASN A 33 -0.83 16.88 2.69
C ASN A 33 -2.35 17.00 2.46
N ASN A 34 -3.11 17.12 3.57
CA ASN A 34 -4.59 17.27 3.62
C ASN A 34 -5.39 16.36 2.67
N THR A 35 -4.85 15.17 2.41
CA THR A 35 -5.40 14.29 1.41
C THR A 35 -6.39 13.30 2.02
N ALA A 36 -7.60 13.22 1.46
CA ALA A 36 -8.63 12.30 1.89
C ALA A 36 -8.50 10.89 1.33
N ARG A 37 -7.60 10.62 0.37
CA ARG A 37 -7.52 9.33 -0.36
C ARG A 37 -6.10 9.01 -0.79
N ILE A 38 -5.69 7.75 -0.68
CA ILE A 38 -4.37 7.29 -1.12
C ILE A 38 -4.53 6.42 -2.38
N VAL A 39 -3.65 6.61 -3.36
CA VAL A 39 -3.48 5.71 -4.50
C VAL A 39 -2.13 5.01 -4.34
N LEU A 40 -2.15 3.68 -4.23
CA LEU A 40 -0.95 2.85 -4.22
C LEU A 40 -0.63 2.40 -5.64
N LEU A 41 0.52 2.82 -6.16
CA LEU A 41 1.05 2.39 -7.45
C LEU A 41 2.03 1.21 -7.25
N VAL A 42 1.82 0.15 -8.02
CA VAL A 42 2.67 -1.06 -8.00
C VAL A 42 3.55 -1.04 -9.24
N HIS A 43 4.87 -1.06 -9.09
CA HIS A 43 5.79 -0.96 -10.22
C HIS A 43 5.77 -2.19 -11.14
N VAL A 44 6.28 -2.03 -12.36
CA VAL A 44 6.42 -3.13 -13.32
C VAL A 44 7.63 -4.02 -13.01
N THR A 45 7.65 -5.23 -13.55
CA THR A 45 8.74 -6.20 -13.42
C THR A 45 10.10 -5.60 -13.81
N GLY A 46 11.13 -5.84 -13.01
CA GLY A 46 12.50 -5.38 -13.24
C GLY A 46 12.75 -3.90 -12.93
N SER A 47 11.82 -3.22 -12.26
CA SER A 47 11.94 -1.79 -11.92
C SER A 47 11.69 -1.52 -10.43
N SER A 48 11.81 -0.26 -10.03
CA SER A 48 11.33 0.25 -8.74
C SER A 48 10.09 1.15 -8.90
N GLY A 49 9.47 1.53 -7.78
CA GLY A 49 8.38 2.50 -7.75
C GLY A 49 8.76 3.83 -8.38
N ASN A 50 9.97 4.34 -8.13
CA ASN A 50 10.42 5.60 -8.71
C ASN A 50 10.71 5.46 -10.22
N ASP A 51 11.32 4.36 -10.66
CA ASP A 51 11.62 4.14 -12.09
C ASP A 51 10.32 4.04 -12.91
N SER A 52 9.30 3.39 -12.36
CA SER A 52 7.98 3.27 -13.00
C SER A 52 7.19 4.58 -12.94
N TRP A 53 7.19 5.29 -11.82
CA TRP A 53 6.17 6.32 -11.53
C TRP A 53 6.71 7.73 -11.30
N GLY A 54 8.03 7.92 -11.14
CA GLY A 54 8.63 9.20 -10.78
C GLY A 54 8.38 10.34 -11.78
N VAL A 55 8.15 10.00 -13.06
CA VAL A 55 7.82 10.94 -14.15
C VAL A 55 6.39 10.80 -14.68
N SER A 56 5.55 9.99 -14.02
CA SER A 56 4.21 9.65 -14.50
C SER A 56 3.21 10.81 -14.47
N SER A 57 2.15 10.69 -15.27
CA SER A 57 1.00 11.59 -15.31
C SER A 57 0.16 11.56 -14.02
N TYR A 58 0.40 10.61 -13.10
CA TYR A 58 -0.27 10.54 -11.80
C TYR A 58 0.03 11.75 -10.90
N LYS A 59 0.99 12.61 -11.28
CA LYS A 59 1.21 13.95 -10.68
C LYS A 59 0.00 14.88 -10.79
N LEU A 60 -1.01 14.55 -11.60
CA LEU A 60 -2.28 15.28 -11.72
C LEU A 60 -3.32 14.92 -10.65
N LEU A 61 -3.06 13.88 -9.85
CA LEU A 61 -3.98 13.41 -8.80
C LEU A 61 -3.88 14.17 -7.47
N PRO A 62 -2.70 14.67 -7.01
CA PRO A 62 -2.62 15.50 -5.80
C PRO A 62 -3.50 16.74 -5.80
N PRO A 63 -3.60 17.54 -6.89
CA PRO A 63 -4.57 18.64 -6.96
C PRO A 63 -6.03 18.19 -6.82
N LYS A 64 -6.34 16.90 -7.03
CA LYS A 64 -7.67 16.29 -6.87
C LYS A 64 -7.87 15.65 -5.49
N GLY A 65 -6.95 15.86 -4.56
CA GLY A 65 -7.06 15.33 -3.19
C GLY A 65 -6.64 13.87 -3.05
N TYR A 66 -5.71 13.38 -3.89
CA TYR A 66 -5.12 12.05 -3.78
C TYR A 66 -3.62 12.08 -3.48
N ALA A 67 -3.19 11.30 -2.49
CA ALA A 67 -1.78 11.11 -2.17
C ALA A 67 -1.28 9.93 -2.97
N ILE A 68 -0.20 10.13 -3.70
CA ILE A 68 0.43 9.07 -4.48
C ILE A 68 1.45 8.36 -3.60
N ALA A 69 1.18 7.09 -3.36
CA ALA A 69 2.12 6.14 -2.79
C ALA A 69 2.61 5.21 -3.89
N TRP A 70 3.83 4.71 -3.78
CA TRP A 70 4.26 3.54 -4.54
C TRP A 70 4.93 2.52 -3.63
N VAL A 71 4.82 1.25 -3.97
CA VAL A 71 5.47 0.14 -3.26
C VAL A 71 6.73 -0.27 -4.02
N ASN A 72 7.82 -0.56 -3.29
CA ASN A 72 8.99 -1.24 -3.83
C ASN A 72 8.93 -2.72 -3.46
N LEU A 73 8.70 -3.58 -4.45
CA LEU A 73 8.62 -5.03 -4.27
C LEU A 73 10.03 -5.63 -4.20
N PRO A 74 10.23 -6.69 -3.39
CA PRO A 74 11.53 -7.34 -3.27
C PRO A 74 12.02 -7.87 -4.62
N GLY A 75 13.34 -7.75 -4.85
CA GLY A 75 13.97 -8.22 -6.09
C GLY A 75 13.39 -7.56 -7.35
N ASN A 76 12.86 -6.33 -7.25
CA ASN A 76 12.25 -5.61 -8.37
C ASN A 76 11.11 -6.41 -9.05
N ALA A 77 10.35 -7.18 -8.27
CA ALA A 77 9.29 -8.05 -8.76
C ALA A 77 9.74 -9.10 -9.80
N LEU A 78 11.00 -9.54 -9.74
CA LEU A 78 11.53 -10.62 -10.59
C LEU A 78 11.34 -12.03 -9.99
N GLY A 79 10.93 -12.11 -8.72
CA GLY A 79 10.69 -13.36 -8.01
C GLY A 79 9.26 -13.89 -8.15
N ASP A 80 8.82 -14.70 -7.18
CA ASP A 80 7.47 -15.24 -7.14
C ASP A 80 6.41 -14.12 -7.06
N SER A 81 5.44 -14.16 -7.97
CA SER A 81 4.34 -13.19 -8.02
C SER A 81 3.35 -13.36 -6.85
N GLN A 82 3.26 -14.55 -6.24
CA GLN A 82 2.48 -14.78 -5.03
C GLN A 82 3.04 -13.96 -3.87
N ILE A 83 4.37 -13.99 -3.67
CA ILE A 83 5.06 -13.17 -2.67
C ILE A 83 4.87 -11.68 -2.99
N SER A 84 5.01 -11.28 -4.25
CA SER A 84 4.78 -9.88 -4.66
C SER A 84 3.36 -9.41 -4.30
N THR A 85 2.36 -10.27 -4.47
CA THR A 85 0.96 -9.98 -4.14
C THR A 85 0.74 -9.84 -2.63
N GLU A 86 1.40 -10.67 -1.82
CA GLU A 86 1.38 -10.55 -0.35
C GLU A 86 1.94 -9.21 0.12
N TYR A 87 3.04 -8.74 -0.49
CA TYR A 87 3.58 -7.41 -0.22
C TYR A 87 2.57 -6.31 -0.57
N VAL A 88 1.89 -6.38 -1.73
CA VAL A 88 0.88 -5.40 -2.11
C VAL A 88 -0.27 -5.38 -1.09
N ALA A 89 -0.81 -6.56 -0.75
CA ALA A 89 -1.91 -6.68 0.21
C ALA A 89 -1.51 -6.09 1.58
N TYR A 90 -0.34 -6.47 2.11
CA TYR A 90 0.17 -5.94 3.37
C TYR A 90 0.32 -4.42 3.34
N ASN A 91 0.90 -3.85 2.28
CA ASN A 91 1.11 -2.41 2.19
C ASN A 91 -0.23 -1.62 2.03
N ILE A 92 -1.28 -2.21 1.44
CA ILE A 92 -2.63 -1.63 1.43
C ILE A 92 -3.18 -1.51 2.87
N GLU A 93 -3.04 -2.56 3.67
CA GLU A 93 -3.49 -2.58 5.07
C GLU A 93 -2.78 -1.51 5.90
N GLN A 94 -1.45 -1.37 5.73
CA GLN A 94 -0.64 -0.36 6.41
C GLN A 94 -1.03 1.07 6.01
N LEU A 95 -1.27 1.31 4.72
CA LEU A 95 -1.68 2.63 4.21
C LEU A 95 -3.07 3.04 4.72
N ARG A 96 -4.01 2.09 4.86
CA ARG A 96 -5.32 2.35 5.47
C ARG A 96 -5.16 2.93 6.88
N GLY A 97 -4.30 2.35 7.71
CA GLY A 97 -4.06 2.83 9.09
C GLY A 97 -3.35 4.20 9.16
N THR A 98 -2.61 4.57 8.12
CA THR A 98 -1.82 5.82 8.09
C THR A 98 -2.68 7.04 7.74
N ALA A 99 -3.80 6.83 7.04
CA ALA A 99 -4.60 7.93 6.53
C ALA A 99 -5.30 8.73 7.66
N PRO A 100 -5.23 10.07 7.69
CA PRO A 100 -5.81 10.89 8.77
C PRO A 100 -7.32 10.65 8.99
N TRP A 101 -8.08 10.34 7.93
CA TRP A 101 -9.51 10.07 8.00
C TRP A 101 -9.86 8.68 8.56
N ALA A 102 -8.92 7.72 8.53
CA ALA A 102 -9.15 6.39 9.08
C ALA A 102 -9.21 6.39 10.62
N ARG A 103 -8.62 7.42 11.25
CA ARG A 103 -8.61 7.59 12.72
C ARG A 103 -9.87 8.26 13.28
N SER A 104 -10.80 8.74 12.44
CA SER A 104 -12.02 9.41 12.91
C SER A 104 -13.27 8.50 12.96
N GLN A 105 -13.13 7.21 12.63
CA GLN A 105 -14.24 6.24 12.65
C GLN A 105 -14.14 5.21 13.79
N SER A 106 -13.27 5.45 14.77
CA SER A 106 -13.14 4.62 15.99
C SER A 106 -13.84 5.23 17.19
#